data_AF-A0A7J5DHW2-F1
#
_entry.id   AF-A0A7J5DHW2-F1
#
_cell.length_a   1.000
_cell.length_b   1.000
_cell.length_c   1.000
_cell.angle_alpha   90.00
_cell.angle_beta   90.00
_cell.angle_gamma   90.00
#
_symmetry.space_group_name_H-M   'P 1'
#
loop_
_entity.id
_entity.type
_entity.pdbx_description
1 polymer ?
#
loop_
_entity_poly.entity_id
_entity_poly.type
_entity_poly.pdbx_seq_one_letter_code
_entity_poly.pdbx_strand_id
1 'polypeptide(L)'
;MLNTHVGVGVGLLLGVMALQSPAAVAADDTQLRINPGNAQPGSVVTVTTTACGPDVTYGKGESTVGGQFHMFGGDRKGVLTGEFQIPAEGASGTDTITVKCPPRIKLTDTYEIAERQPNGAIHAGFGDAGNTDTQVAVGGALITAAAAGALLRMRRRSYGARS
;
A
#
# COMPACT_ATOMS: atom_id res chain seq x y z
N MET A 1 -46.00 48.56 11.39
CA MET A 1 -46.26 47.14 11.71
C MET A 1 -44.95 46.39 11.54
N LEU A 2 -44.54 45.72 12.60
CA LEU A 2 -43.31 44.95 12.75
C LEU A 2 -43.41 43.66 11.93
N ASN A 3 -42.31 43.24 11.28
CA ASN A 3 -41.76 41.86 11.30
C ASN A 3 -40.92 41.56 10.04
N THR A 4 -39.60 41.35 10.18
CA THR A 4 -38.90 40.03 10.25
C THR A 4 -38.67 39.47 8.83
N HIS A 5 -37.53 38.97 8.37
CA HIS A 5 -36.48 38.14 8.96
C HIS A 5 -35.14 38.37 8.23
N VAL A 6 -34.05 38.47 9.00
CA VAL A 6 -32.67 38.34 8.50
C VAL A 6 -32.38 36.85 8.38
N GLY A 7 -32.38 36.32 7.16
CA GLY A 7 -31.98 34.96 6.85
C GLY A 7 -30.53 34.93 6.38
N VAL A 8 -29.59 34.70 7.31
CA VAL A 8 -28.20 34.36 6.99
C VAL A 8 -28.20 32.93 6.43
N GLY A 9 -28.14 32.79 5.11
CA GLY A 9 -27.93 31.52 4.45
C GLY A 9 -26.47 31.11 4.54
N VAL A 10 -26.11 30.28 5.53
CA VAL A 10 -24.82 29.60 5.57
C VAL A 10 -24.88 28.45 4.55
N GLY A 11 -24.23 28.65 3.41
CA GLY A 11 -24.11 27.63 2.37
C GLY A 11 -23.27 26.46 2.84
N LEU A 12 -23.86 25.26 2.85
CA LEU A 12 -23.16 24.00 3.09
C LEU A 12 -22.48 23.58 1.77
N LEU A 13 -21.19 23.87 1.60
CA LEU A 13 -20.40 23.35 0.48
C LEU A 13 -20.04 21.88 0.77
N LEU A 14 -20.78 20.95 0.17
CA LEU A 14 -20.41 19.54 0.11
C LEU A 14 -19.29 19.37 -0.94
N GLY A 15 -18.05 19.46 -0.50
CA GLY A 15 -16.89 19.06 -1.29
C GLY A 15 -16.82 17.53 -1.38
N VAL A 16 -17.25 16.97 -2.50
CA VAL A 16 -17.07 15.54 -2.80
C VAL A 16 -15.62 15.34 -3.24
N MET A 17 -14.75 14.93 -2.32
CA MET A 17 -13.45 14.38 -2.67
C MET A 17 -13.69 13.03 -3.35
N ALA A 18 -13.75 13.04 -4.68
CA ALA A 18 -13.70 11.82 -5.48
C ALA A 18 -12.31 11.20 -5.27
N LEU A 19 -12.25 10.18 -4.42
CA LEU A 19 -11.09 9.33 -4.24
C LEU A 19 -10.87 8.57 -5.55
N GLN A 20 -10.06 9.13 -6.43
CA GLN A 20 -9.57 8.47 -7.63
C GLN A 20 -8.69 7.31 -7.19
N SER A 21 -9.35 6.17 -6.95
CA SER A 21 -8.71 4.89 -6.70
C SER A 21 -8.19 4.42 -8.05
N PRO A 22 -6.87 4.25 -8.26
CA PRO A 22 -6.41 3.54 -9.43
C PRO A 22 -7.01 2.13 -9.36
N ALA A 23 -7.81 1.79 -10.36
CA ALA A 23 -8.25 0.43 -10.55
C ALA A 23 -6.99 -0.40 -10.84
N ALA A 24 -6.47 -1.07 -9.81
CA ALA A 24 -5.51 -2.13 -9.98
C ALA A 24 -6.23 -3.22 -10.78
N VAL A 25 -5.88 -3.35 -12.07
CA VAL A 25 -6.37 -4.45 -12.88
C VAL A 25 -5.65 -5.70 -12.38
N ALA A 26 -6.32 -6.46 -11.52
CA ALA A 26 -5.86 -7.81 -11.19
C ALA A 26 -6.06 -8.65 -12.45
N ALA A 27 -4.96 -8.95 -13.16
CA ALA A 27 -4.94 -9.94 -14.23
C ALA A 27 -5.11 -11.34 -13.63
N ASP A 28 -6.30 -11.66 -13.15
CA ASP A 28 -6.65 -12.97 -12.59
C ASP A 28 -7.62 -13.68 -13.53
N ASP A 29 -7.09 -14.26 -14.62
CA ASP A 29 -7.49 -15.60 -15.10
C ASP A 29 -6.55 -16.19 -16.17
N THR A 30 -5.27 -15.76 -16.21
CA THR A 30 -4.33 -16.37 -17.14
C THR A 30 -3.87 -17.72 -16.60
N GLN A 31 -3.83 -18.73 -17.47
CA GLN A 31 -3.29 -20.07 -17.19
C GLN A 31 -1.76 -20.05 -16.91
N LEU A 32 -1.17 -18.85 -16.93
CA LEU A 32 0.19 -18.52 -16.58
C LEU A 32 0.14 -17.55 -15.39
N ARG A 33 0.73 -17.95 -14.27
CA ARG A 33 0.82 -17.17 -13.04
C ARG A 33 2.25 -16.69 -12.86
N ILE A 34 2.42 -15.39 -12.69
CA ILE A 34 3.71 -14.74 -12.50
C ILE A 34 3.74 -14.14 -11.10
N ASN A 35 4.71 -14.54 -10.29
CA ASN A 35 4.85 -14.05 -8.92
C ASN A 35 6.29 -13.59 -8.67
N PRO A 36 6.52 -12.38 -8.13
CA PRO A 36 5.52 -11.34 -7.89
C PRO A 36 4.96 -10.75 -9.20
N GLY A 37 3.68 -10.38 -9.23
CA GLY A 37 3.07 -9.74 -10.41
C GLY A 37 3.62 -8.33 -10.69
N ASN A 38 4.17 -7.68 -9.66
CA ASN A 38 4.95 -6.45 -9.76
C ASN A 38 6.35 -6.73 -9.21
N ALA A 39 7.30 -6.97 -10.12
CA ALA A 39 8.62 -7.43 -9.75
C ALA A 39 9.61 -6.29 -9.60
N GLN A 40 10.59 -6.44 -8.71
CA GLN A 40 11.62 -5.43 -8.48
C GLN A 40 12.91 -5.77 -9.23
N PRO A 41 13.70 -4.77 -9.64
CA PRO A 41 15.02 -5.02 -10.24
C PRO A 41 15.94 -5.79 -9.28
N GLY A 42 16.48 -6.92 -9.73
CA GLY A 42 17.28 -7.83 -8.91
C GLY A 42 16.49 -8.93 -8.18
N SER A 43 15.15 -8.89 -8.22
CA SER A 43 14.30 -9.93 -7.62
C SER A 43 14.22 -11.19 -8.48
N VAL A 44 13.91 -12.31 -7.83
CA VAL A 44 13.60 -13.58 -8.49
C VAL A 44 12.11 -13.63 -8.77
N VAL A 45 11.75 -13.96 -10.02
CA VAL A 45 10.38 -14.13 -10.46
C VAL A 45 10.11 -15.62 -10.66
N THR A 46 9.05 -16.10 -10.03
CA THR A 46 8.54 -17.46 -10.17
C THR A 46 7.37 -17.46 -11.15
N VAL A 47 7.47 -18.30 -12.17
CA VAL A 47 6.43 -18.49 -13.18
C VAL A 47 5.86 -19.88 -13.01
N THR A 48 4.54 -19.97 -12.89
CA THR A 48 3.81 -21.22 -12.74
C THR A 48 2.73 -21.34 -13.79
N THR A 49 2.54 -22.52 -14.38
CA THR A 49 1.47 -22.75 -15.35
C THR A 49 0.85 -24.13 -15.20
N THR A 50 -0.44 -24.22 -15.51
CA THR A 50 -1.21 -25.48 -15.59
C THR A 50 -1.70 -25.76 -17.00
N ALA A 51 -1.44 -24.87 -17.95
CA ALA A 51 -1.94 -25.00 -19.33
C ALA A 51 -1.21 -26.05 -20.16
N CYS A 52 -0.02 -26.46 -19.75
CA CYS A 52 0.79 -27.42 -20.52
C CYS A 52 0.23 -28.86 -20.45
N GLY A 53 -0.72 -29.14 -19.57
CA GLY A 53 -1.37 -30.43 -19.43
C GLY A 53 -0.70 -31.34 -18.39
N PRO A 54 -1.40 -32.40 -17.95
CA PRO A 54 -1.02 -33.20 -16.78
C PRO A 54 0.21 -34.10 -16.98
N ASP A 55 0.57 -34.41 -18.23
CA ASP A 55 1.63 -35.35 -18.56
C ASP A 55 2.94 -34.67 -19.00
N VAL A 56 2.94 -33.34 -19.06
CA VAL A 56 4.13 -32.56 -19.40
C VAL A 56 4.91 -32.24 -18.13
N THR A 57 6.18 -32.64 -18.10
CA THR A 57 7.09 -32.41 -16.96
C THR A 57 8.15 -31.34 -17.23
N TYR A 58 8.17 -30.79 -18.45
CA TYR A 58 9.17 -29.82 -18.89
C TYR A 58 8.59 -28.79 -19.85
N GLY A 59 8.96 -27.53 -19.63
CA GLY A 59 8.65 -26.40 -20.49
C GLY A 59 9.86 -25.47 -20.63
N LYS A 60 9.84 -24.63 -21.66
CA LYS A 60 10.84 -23.57 -21.85
C LYS A 60 10.19 -22.22 -21.71
N GLY A 61 10.66 -21.43 -20.76
CA GLY A 61 10.27 -20.04 -20.57
C GLY A 61 11.31 -19.09 -21.17
N GLU A 62 10.86 -17.94 -21.62
CA GLU A 62 11.69 -16.88 -22.20
C GLU A 62 11.09 -15.54 -21.76
N SER A 63 11.83 -14.80 -20.94
CA SER A 63 11.54 -13.41 -20.55
C SER A 63 12.43 -12.48 -21.37
N THR A 64 11.90 -11.31 -21.77
CA THR A 64 12.68 -10.36 -22.57
C THR A 64 13.79 -9.72 -21.72
N VAL A 65 13.53 -9.47 -20.43
CA VAL A 65 14.55 -8.95 -19.51
C VAL A 65 15.36 -10.03 -18.78
N GLY A 66 14.72 -11.16 -18.46
CA GLY A 66 15.27 -12.22 -17.60
C GLY A 66 15.92 -13.35 -18.38
N GLY A 67 15.81 -13.34 -19.71
CA GLY A 67 16.35 -14.36 -20.60
C GLY A 67 15.58 -15.66 -20.56
N GLN A 68 16.23 -16.72 -21.03
CA GLN A 68 15.63 -18.06 -21.09
C GLN A 68 15.73 -18.75 -19.74
N PHE A 69 14.63 -19.40 -19.34
CA PHE A 69 14.57 -20.21 -18.14
C PHE A 69 13.87 -21.54 -18.42
N HIS A 70 14.19 -22.53 -17.59
CA HIS A 70 13.59 -23.85 -17.69
C HIS A 70 12.44 -23.97 -16.70
N MET A 71 11.36 -24.58 -17.14
CA MET A 71 10.24 -24.93 -16.28
C MET A 71 10.22 -26.43 -16.09
N PHE A 72 10.06 -26.87 -14.86
CA PHE A 72 10.00 -28.27 -14.46
C PHE A 72 8.68 -28.57 -13.75
N GLY A 73 8.35 -29.85 -13.59
CA GLY A 73 7.23 -30.27 -12.76
C GLY A 73 7.31 -29.65 -11.36
N GLY A 74 6.28 -28.93 -10.96
CA GLY A 74 6.15 -28.35 -9.62
C GLY A 74 5.56 -29.32 -8.60
N ASP A 75 5.02 -28.76 -7.52
CA ASP A 75 4.52 -29.54 -6.36
C ASP A 75 3.32 -30.43 -6.65
N ARG A 76 2.61 -30.17 -7.75
CA ARG A 76 1.39 -30.89 -8.14
C ARG A 76 1.50 -31.38 -9.58
N LYS A 77 0.92 -32.55 -9.85
CA LYS A 77 0.89 -33.13 -11.20
C LYS A 77 0.21 -32.16 -12.18
N GLY A 78 0.84 -31.91 -13.32
CA GLY A 78 0.35 -30.98 -14.34
C GLY A 78 0.64 -29.50 -14.08
N VAL A 79 1.38 -29.18 -13.02
CA VAL A 79 1.89 -27.83 -12.77
C VAL A 79 3.35 -27.78 -13.21
N LEU A 80 3.69 -26.81 -14.03
CA LEU A 80 5.08 -26.48 -14.35
C LEU A 80 5.48 -25.18 -13.66
N THR A 81 6.65 -25.19 -13.04
CA THR A 81 7.23 -24.05 -12.33
C THR A 81 8.64 -23.81 -12.82
N GLY A 82 8.99 -22.55 -13.05
CA GLY A 82 10.34 -22.12 -13.39
C GLY A 82 10.61 -20.74 -12.81
N GLU A 83 11.89 -20.40 -12.68
CA GLU A 83 12.33 -19.16 -12.06
C GLU A 83 13.39 -18.49 -12.91
N PHE A 84 13.42 -17.16 -12.86
CA PHE A 84 14.47 -16.35 -13.46
C PHE A 84 14.72 -15.11 -12.61
N GLN A 85 15.88 -14.49 -12.78
CA GLN A 85 16.24 -13.28 -12.06
C GLN A 85 16.16 -12.07 -12.98
N ILE A 86 15.56 -10.99 -12.49
CA ILE A 86 15.54 -9.72 -13.20
C ILE A 86 16.89 -9.02 -12.99
N PRO A 87 17.55 -8.51 -14.05
CA PRO A 87 18.78 -7.76 -13.88
C PRO A 87 18.56 -6.53 -12.97
N ALA A 88 19.54 -6.23 -12.11
CA ALA A 88 19.43 -5.13 -11.16
C ALA A 88 19.41 -3.76 -11.86
N GLU A 89 20.13 -3.61 -12.97
CA GLU A 89 20.27 -2.34 -13.66
C GLU A 89 19.47 -2.34 -14.97
N GLY A 90 18.76 -1.25 -15.24
CA GLY A 90 18.09 -1.02 -16.53
C GLY A 90 16.79 -1.80 -16.79
N ALA A 91 16.35 -2.67 -15.88
CA ALA A 91 15.07 -3.35 -16.00
C ALA A 91 13.96 -2.55 -15.31
N SER A 92 13.08 -1.94 -16.08
CA SER A 92 11.86 -1.26 -15.59
C SER A 92 10.80 -1.22 -16.68
N GLY A 93 9.52 -1.23 -16.29
CA GLY A 93 8.40 -1.19 -17.23
C GLY A 93 7.82 -2.57 -17.50
N THR A 94 7.07 -2.71 -18.60
CA THR A 94 6.37 -3.95 -18.94
C THR A 94 7.31 -4.94 -19.62
N ASP A 95 7.45 -6.13 -19.04
CA ASP A 95 8.16 -7.25 -19.67
C ASP A 95 7.17 -8.29 -20.23
N THR A 96 7.60 -8.98 -21.29
CA THR A 96 6.83 -10.06 -21.90
C THR A 96 7.52 -11.40 -21.64
N ILE A 97 6.76 -12.34 -21.11
CA ILE A 97 7.15 -13.73 -20.89
C ILE A 97 6.46 -14.62 -21.91
N THR A 98 7.22 -15.53 -22.52
CA THR A 98 6.72 -16.57 -23.40
C THR A 98 7.11 -17.95 -22.85
N VAL A 99 6.13 -18.81 -22.63
CA VAL A 99 6.31 -20.21 -22.25
C VAL A 99 5.92 -21.13 -23.40
N LYS A 100 6.80 -22.06 -23.75
CA LYS A 100 6.63 -23.05 -24.81
C LYS A 100 6.60 -24.44 -24.18
N CYS A 101 5.53 -25.18 -24.45
CA CYS A 101 5.32 -26.54 -23.96
C CYS A 101 5.07 -27.52 -25.13
N PRO A 102 5.67 -28.72 -25.11
CA PRO A 102 5.34 -29.76 -26.08
C PRO A 102 3.88 -30.25 -25.93
N PRO A 103 3.22 -30.73 -27.01
CA PRO A 103 3.71 -30.77 -28.39
C PRO A 103 3.55 -29.44 -29.15
N ARG A 104 2.63 -28.55 -28.74
CA ARG A 104 2.35 -27.30 -29.47
C ARG A 104 1.62 -26.23 -28.62
N ILE A 105 1.94 -26.12 -27.34
CA ILE A 105 1.33 -25.11 -26.47
C ILE A 105 2.29 -23.94 -26.32
N LYS A 106 1.79 -22.72 -26.55
CA LYS A 106 2.53 -21.48 -26.34
C LYS A 106 1.68 -20.52 -25.54
N LEU A 107 2.20 -20.05 -24.42
CA LEU A 107 1.58 -19.07 -23.55
C LEU A 107 2.43 -17.81 -23.60
N THR A 108 1.78 -16.66 -23.70
CA THR A 108 2.45 -15.37 -23.62
C THR A 108 1.68 -14.53 -22.63
N ASP A 109 2.39 -13.94 -21.68
CA ASP A 109 1.82 -13.04 -20.69
C ASP A 109 2.79 -11.89 -20.42
N THR A 110 2.28 -10.82 -19.84
CA THR A 110 3.04 -9.60 -19.55
C THR A 110 2.95 -9.29 -18.06
N TYR A 111 4.04 -8.79 -17.48
CA TYR A 111 4.06 -8.35 -16.10
C TYR A 111 4.81 -7.02 -15.98
N GLU A 112 4.59 -6.32 -14.88
CA GLU A 112 5.23 -5.05 -14.61
C GLU A 112 6.47 -5.21 -13.75
N ILE A 113 7.54 -4.55 -14.15
CA ILE A 113 8.76 -4.38 -13.37
C ILE A 113 8.71 -2.98 -12.78
N ALA A 114 8.59 -2.90 -11.46
CA ALA A 114 8.65 -1.64 -10.74
C ALA A 114 9.91 -0.88 -11.10
N GLU A 115 9.77 0.43 -11.26
CA GLU A 115 10.93 1.31 -11.24
C GLU A 115 11.65 1.15 -9.90
N ARG A 116 12.98 1.19 -9.93
CA ARG A 116 13.77 1.17 -8.71
C ARG A 116 13.49 2.45 -7.93
N GLN A 117 12.58 2.37 -6.95
CA GLN A 117 12.37 3.48 -6.02
C GLN A 117 13.73 3.77 -5.37
N PRO A 118 14.25 5.01 -5.45
CA PRO A 118 15.46 5.34 -4.73
C PRO A 118 15.15 5.20 -3.24
N ASN A 119 15.76 4.18 -2.60
CA ASN A 119 15.71 3.98 -1.15
C ASN A 119 16.59 5.02 -0.47
N GLY A 120 16.28 6.30 -0.69
CA GLY A 120 16.76 7.39 0.12
C GLY A 120 15.92 7.43 1.37
N ALA A 121 16.36 6.76 2.43
CA ALA A 121 16.01 7.21 3.77
C ALA A 121 16.60 8.61 3.93
N ILE A 122 15.89 9.63 3.46
CA ILE A 122 16.11 10.94 4.02
C ILE A 122 15.70 10.79 5.48
N HIS A 123 16.70 10.75 6.36
CA HIS A 123 16.53 11.25 7.71
C HIS A 123 16.13 12.72 7.59
N ALA A 124 14.90 12.99 7.15
CA ALA A 124 14.22 14.20 7.54
C ALA A 124 14.16 14.08 9.05
N GLY A 125 15.04 14.83 9.73
CA GLY A 125 15.16 14.86 11.18
C GLY A 125 13.87 15.38 11.81
N PHE A 126 12.83 14.57 11.76
CA PHE A 126 11.72 14.61 12.69
C PHE A 126 12.14 13.63 13.76
N GLY A 127 12.36 14.18 14.96
CA GLY A 127 12.92 13.46 16.09
C GLY A 127 12.33 12.07 16.22
N ASP A 128 13.22 11.12 16.42
CA ASP A 128 12.96 9.85 17.07
C ASP A 128 11.67 9.93 17.90
N ALA A 129 10.66 9.12 17.56
CA ALA A 129 9.59 8.79 18.50
C ALA A 129 10.17 7.86 19.57
N GLY A 130 11.25 8.33 20.19
CA GLY A 130 11.82 7.82 21.40
C GLY A 130 10.76 8.03 22.45
N ASN A 131 10.24 6.91 22.92
CA ASN A 131 9.55 6.83 24.19
C ASN A 131 8.24 7.63 24.25
N THR A 132 7.17 7.03 23.73
CA THR A 132 5.77 7.37 23.99
C THR A 132 5.36 7.18 25.47
N ASP A 133 6.26 7.42 26.42
CA ASP A 133 6.02 7.33 27.86
C ASP A 133 6.37 8.65 28.59
N THR A 134 7.24 9.49 28.03
CA THR A 134 7.66 10.73 28.72
C THR A 134 7.03 12.02 28.20
N GLN A 135 6.45 12.04 26.98
CA GLN A 135 5.86 13.25 26.38
C GLN A 135 4.32 13.28 26.39
N VAL A 136 3.68 12.53 27.27
CA VAL A 136 2.25 12.74 27.61
C VAL A 136 2.09 13.46 28.97
N ALA A 137 3.18 13.58 29.75
CA ALA A 137 3.13 14.10 31.11
C ALA A 137 3.04 15.65 31.22
N VAL A 138 3.32 16.42 30.15
CA VAL A 138 3.38 17.89 30.23
C VAL A 138 2.04 18.58 29.90
N GLY A 139 1.07 17.86 29.33
CA GLY A 139 -0.22 18.44 28.90
C GLY A 139 -1.38 18.35 29.90
N GLY A 140 -1.22 17.68 31.05
CA GLY A 140 -2.34 17.32 31.93
C GLY A 140 -2.61 18.25 33.13
N ALA A 141 -1.70 19.17 33.47
CA ALA A 141 -1.76 19.89 34.74
C ALA A 141 -2.62 21.17 34.75
N LEU A 142 -3.12 21.65 33.61
CA LEU A 142 -3.75 22.97 33.53
C LEU A 142 -5.27 22.99 33.79
N ILE A 143 -5.95 21.84 33.91
CA ILE A 143 -7.43 21.80 33.98
C ILE A 143 -7.97 21.84 35.44
N THR A 144 -7.15 21.70 36.47
CA THR A 144 -7.62 21.67 37.88
C THR A 144 -7.63 23.00 38.62
N ALA A 145 -7.03 24.08 38.08
CA ALA A 145 -6.96 25.37 38.79
C ALA A 145 -8.27 26.19 38.78
N ALA A 146 -9.20 25.91 37.87
CA ALA A 146 -10.40 26.72 37.70
C ALA A 146 -11.49 26.46 38.77
N ALA A 147 -11.56 25.26 39.34
CA ALA A 147 -12.64 24.89 40.28
C ALA A 147 -12.44 25.46 41.70
N ALA A 148 -11.19 25.54 42.18
CA ALA A 148 -10.91 26.05 43.53
C ALA A 148 -11.05 27.58 43.66
N GLY A 149 -10.82 28.33 42.57
CA GLY A 149 -10.90 29.78 42.55
C GLY A 149 -12.33 30.33 42.71
N ALA A 150 -13.34 29.63 42.17
CA ALA A 150 -14.74 30.04 42.26
C ALA A 150 -15.28 29.97 43.69
N LEU A 151 -14.87 28.96 44.47
CA LEU A 151 -15.31 28.78 45.85
C LEU A 151 -14.68 29.82 46.80
N LEU A 152 -13.41 30.19 46.60
CA LEU A 152 -12.77 31.25 47.39
C LEU A 152 -13.37 32.65 47.12
N ARG A 153 -13.78 32.92 45.87
CA ARG A 153 -14.43 34.19 45.51
C ARG A 153 -15.84 34.32 46.08
N MET A 154 -16.56 33.20 46.25
CA MET A 154 -17.84 33.18 46.97
C MET A 154 -17.67 33.34 48.49
N ARG A 155 -16.65 32.70 49.10
CA ARG A 155 -16.39 32.83 50.54
C ARG A 155 -16.05 34.25 50.98
N ARG A 156 -15.40 35.06 50.12
CA ARG A 156 -15.12 36.48 50.42
C ARG A 156 -16.36 37.39 50.39
N ARG A 157 -17.41 37.04 49.65
CA ARG A 157 -18.65 37.85 49.61
C ARG A 157 -19.51 37.69 50.86
N SER A 158 -19.46 36.53 51.52
CA SER A 158 -20.26 36.26 52.72
C SER A 158 -19.72 36.90 54.00
N TYR A 159 -18.48 37.40 54.00
CA TYR A 159 -17.87 38.10 55.15
C TYR A 159 -17.96 39.65 55.06
N GLY A 160 -18.55 40.19 53.99
CA GLY A 160 -18.73 41.65 53.80
C GLY A 160 -20.12 42.18 54.16
N ALA A 161 -20.99 41.38 54.78
CA ALA A 161 -22.38 41.76 55.10
C ALA A 161 -22.71 41.58 56.59
N ARG A 162 -21.78 41.99 57.47
CA ARG A 162 -22.04 42.30 58.88
C ARG A 162 -21.19 43.50 59.29
N SER A 163 -21.72 44.70 59.02
CA SER A 163 -21.49 45.93 59.77
C SER A 163 -22.67 46.85 59.51
#